data_AF-A0AAN9C4M2-F1
#
_entry.id   AF-A0AAN9C4M2-F1
#
_cell.length_a   1.000
_cell.length_b   1.000
_cell.length_c   1.000
_cell.angle_alpha   90.00
_cell.angle_beta   90.00
_cell.angle_gamma   90.00
#
_symmetry.space_group_name_H-M   'P 1'
#
loop_
_entity.id
_entity.type
_entity.pdbx_description
1 polymer ?
#
loop_
_entity_poly.entity_id
_entity_poly.type
_entity_poly.pdbx_seq_one_letter_code
_entity_poly.pdbx_strand_id
1 'polypeptide(L)'
;MGRSLMLLQPAVCLRAASQLYSIAVRQRLIPTSTAYTLHFCGASRAASTSATPKHIKPRKPKGDTHKVRHFVDYKQLVVRGGNGGNGCMSFSSEPCKEWAGPDGGNGGNGGHVIFEASTNSKSLAHLKPVVKAEDGIRGRTKICHGKNAEHLYIEVPVGTIIKTEGGTDIGSIEKHGDVCVVARGGAGGKGNHFFLSNENRAPAKGELGAKGQELRVKVELRTMAHAGLIGFPNAGKSTLLRAISRARPKVAAYPFTTLNPHVGIVEYDDYEQVAVADIPGLINGAHQNRGLGHSFLRHIRRCACLLYVLDLSVDEPWTQLNDLKFELEQYEEGLSKRPHAIIGNKLDVEGSEETLAELKARIDLPVFAISAKHRLGIEPLLDHLRKMYDMHVGESF
;
A
#
# COMPACT_ATOMS: atom_id res chain seq x y z
N MET A 1 -5.57 -46.65 -30.82
CA MET A 1 -5.54 -46.72 -32.29
C MET A 1 -6.95 -47.06 -32.78
N GLY A 2 -7.47 -46.31 -33.78
CA GLY A 2 -8.73 -46.57 -34.51
C GLY A 2 -10.00 -46.05 -33.83
N ARG A 3 -10.63 -44.94 -34.30
CA ARG A 3 -11.75 -44.86 -35.31
C ARG A 3 -12.99 -45.64 -34.84
N SER A 4 -14.24 -45.18 -34.85
CA SER A 4 -15.04 -44.18 -35.61
C SER A 4 -16.39 -44.03 -34.83
N LEU A 5 -17.14 -42.93 -34.78
CA LEU A 5 -18.17 -42.44 -35.72
C LEU A 5 -18.76 -41.17 -35.06
N MET A 6 -18.80 -39.96 -35.64
CA MET A 6 -19.61 -39.44 -36.75
C MET A 6 -21.13 -39.27 -36.47
N LEU A 7 -21.64 -38.10 -36.91
CA LEU A 7 -23.04 -37.64 -37.07
C LEU A 7 -23.55 -36.76 -35.89
N LEU A 8 -24.07 -35.53 -36.05
CA LEU A 8 -24.63 -34.77 -37.19
C LEU A 8 -24.54 -33.25 -36.91
N GLN A 9 -24.19 -32.46 -37.94
CA GLN A 9 -24.58 -31.06 -38.17
C GLN A 9 -25.95 -31.02 -38.89
N PRO A 10 -26.66 -29.88 -39.19
CA PRO A 10 -26.22 -28.48 -39.37
C PRO A 10 -27.11 -27.41 -38.65
N ALA A 11 -26.60 -26.25 -38.25
CA ALA A 11 -26.40 -24.98 -38.98
C ALA A 11 -27.69 -24.20 -39.37
N VAL A 12 -27.58 -22.87 -39.25
CA VAL A 12 -28.13 -21.80 -40.12
C VAL A 12 -29.16 -20.82 -39.51
N CYS A 13 -28.78 -19.52 -39.57
CA CYS A 13 -29.58 -18.28 -39.73
C CYS A 13 -30.55 -17.83 -38.63
N LEU A 14 -30.95 -16.55 -38.51
CA LEU A 14 -30.48 -15.19 -38.82
C LEU A 14 -31.67 -14.30 -38.36
N ARG A 15 -31.39 -13.09 -37.86
CA ARG A 15 -32.23 -11.86 -37.90
C ARG A 15 -33.48 -11.69 -37.02
N ALA A 16 -33.48 -10.49 -36.39
CA ALA A 16 -34.58 -9.50 -36.31
C ALA A 16 -35.82 -9.89 -35.48
N ALA A 17 -36.61 -9.00 -34.88
CA ALA A 17 -36.62 -7.59 -34.51
C ALA A 17 -38.02 -7.40 -33.86
N SER A 18 -38.24 -6.35 -33.05
CA SER A 18 -39.56 -5.77 -32.71
C SER A 18 -40.53 -6.69 -31.90
N GLN A 19 -41.45 -6.28 -31.02
CA GLN A 19 -42.09 -5.00 -30.70
C GLN A 19 -42.97 -5.24 -29.44
N LEU A 20 -43.23 -4.15 -28.70
CA LEU A 20 -44.48 -3.77 -28.03
C LEU A 20 -45.12 -4.68 -26.97
N TYR A 21 -45.30 -4.11 -25.77
CA TYR A 21 -46.58 -4.18 -25.07
C TYR A 21 -46.92 -2.79 -24.51
N SER A 22 -48.07 -2.26 -24.92
CA SER A 22 -48.67 -1.00 -24.46
C SER A 22 -50.17 -1.17 -24.39
N ILE A 23 -50.77 -0.90 -23.22
CA ILE A 23 -52.21 -0.73 -22.94
C ILE A 23 -52.22 0.26 -21.75
N ALA A 24 -52.48 1.57 -21.82
CA ALA A 24 -53.65 2.36 -22.28
C ALA A 24 -54.90 2.05 -21.40
N VAL A 25 -55.68 2.95 -20.76
CA VAL A 25 -56.17 4.30 -21.05
C VAL A 25 -56.89 4.86 -19.78
N ARG A 26 -56.90 6.21 -19.61
CA ARG A 26 -58.05 7.12 -19.27
C ARG A 26 -57.62 8.25 -18.30
N GLN A 27 -57.16 9.40 -18.80
CA GLN A 27 -57.92 10.62 -19.14
C GLN A 27 -58.74 11.23 -17.99
N ARG A 28 -58.40 12.46 -17.58
CA ARG A 28 -59.28 13.65 -17.66
C ARG A 28 -58.57 14.97 -17.27
N LEU A 29 -58.61 15.91 -18.22
CA LEU A 29 -58.96 17.34 -18.11
C LEU A 29 -58.04 18.33 -17.35
N ILE A 30 -57.62 19.33 -18.12
CA ILE A 30 -57.04 20.63 -17.73
C ILE A 30 -58.19 21.56 -17.26
N PRO A 31 -57.93 22.56 -16.38
CA PRO A 31 -57.94 23.92 -16.89
C PRO A 31 -56.82 24.84 -16.36
N THR A 32 -56.72 25.94 -17.09
CA THR A 32 -55.84 27.11 -17.11
C THR A 32 -55.73 27.99 -15.86
N SER A 33 -54.58 28.69 -15.78
CA SER A 33 -54.39 30.09 -15.36
C SER A 33 -54.70 30.51 -13.92
N THR A 34 -53.63 30.80 -13.17
CA THR A 34 -53.60 32.00 -12.31
C THR A 34 -52.14 32.38 -12.03
N ALA A 35 -51.82 33.63 -12.35
CA ALA A 35 -50.53 34.26 -12.07
C ALA A 35 -50.40 34.60 -10.58
N TYR A 36 -49.27 34.25 -9.98
CA TYR A 36 -48.77 34.93 -8.78
C TYR A 36 -47.27 35.16 -8.97
N THR A 37 -46.91 36.43 -9.08
CA THR A 37 -45.56 36.97 -9.04
C THR A 37 -45.04 36.93 -7.60
N LEU A 38 -43.96 36.17 -7.35
CA LEU A 38 -43.05 36.44 -6.25
C LEU A 38 -41.61 36.31 -6.76
N HIS A 39 -40.94 37.45 -6.83
CA HIS A 39 -39.50 37.56 -6.94
C HIS A 39 -38.84 36.79 -5.79
N PHE A 40 -37.85 35.93 -6.05
CA PHE A 40 -36.69 35.81 -5.16
C PHE A 40 -35.48 35.20 -5.89
N CYS A 41 -34.51 36.08 -6.13
CA CYS A 41 -33.06 35.91 -6.15
C CYS A 41 -32.46 34.58 -6.67
N GLY A 42 -31.78 34.67 -7.82
CA GLY A 42 -30.89 33.63 -8.30
C GLY A 42 -29.66 33.47 -7.40
N ALA A 43 -29.33 32.22 -7.08
CA ALA A 43 -28.01 31.82 -6.67
C ALA A 43 -27.66 30.55 -7.45
N SER A 44 -26.92 30.72 -8.55
CA SER A 44 -26.22 29.65 -9.22
C SER A 44 -25.29 28.98 -8.20
N ARG A 45 -25.55 27.70 -7.89
CA ARG A 45 -24.62 26.86 -7.13
C ARG A 45 -23.35 26.68 -7.96
N ALA A 46 -22.33 27.50 -7.66
CA ALA A 46 -20.97 27.22 -8.06
C ALA A 46 -20.56 25.89 -7.43
N ALA A 47 -20.12 24.95 -8.26
CA ALA A 47 -19.49 23.71 -7.81
C ALA A 47 -18.29 24.08 -6.93
N SER A 48 -18.33 23.71 -5.66
CA SER A 48 -17.21 23.86 -4.74
C SER A 48 -16.08 22.95 -5.22
N THR A 49 -15.05 23.52 -5.83
CA THR A 49 -13.76 22.86 -6.04
C THR A 49 -13.24 22.37 -4.68
N SER A 50 -13.11 21.06 -4.50
CA SER A 50 -12.46 20.47 -3.33
C SER A 50 -11.04 21.03 -3.24
N ALA A 51 -10.79 21.87 -2.24
CA ALA A 51 -9.48 22.49 -2.04
C ALA A 51 -8.46 21.39 -1.75
N THR A 52 -7.40 21.31 -2.54
CA THR A 52 -6.30 20.37 -2.28
C THR A 52 -5.63 20.71 -0.96
N PRO A 53 -5.30 19.70 -0.12
CA PRO A 53 -4.57 19.89 1.14
C PRO A 53 -3.29 20.69 0.91
N LYS A 54 -3.04 21.70 1.74
CA LYS A 54 -1.87 22.57 1.59
C LYS A 54 -0.66 21.94 2.24
N HIS A 55 0.49 22.01 1.57
CA HIS A 55 1.75 21.57 2.17
C HIS A 55 2.10 22.43 3.40
N ILE A 56 2.63 21.81 4.45
CA ILE A 56 3.00 22.55 5.66
C ILE A 56 4.44 23.05 5.54
N LYS A 57 4.65 24.37 5.51
CA LYS A 57 5.98 24.99 5.39
C LYS A 57 6.96 24.43 6.43
N PRO A 58 8.23 24.12 6.06
CA PRO A 58 9.23 23.65 7.01
C PRO A 58 9.58 24.76 8.01
N ARG A 59 9.05 24.67 9.22
CA ARG A 59 9.47 25.52 10.34
C ARG A 59 10.79 24.97 10.89
N LYS A 60 11.73 25.87 11.22
CA LYS A 60 12.91 25.54 12.05
C LYS A 60 12.41 24.77 13.27
N PRO A 61 12.94 23.58 13.61
CA PRO A 61 12.41 22.82 14.73
C PRO A 61 12.58 23.63 16.01
N LYS A 62 11.47 24.11 16.58
CA LYS A 62 11.41 24.33 18.03
C LYS A 62 11.46 22.93 18.64
N GLY A 63 12.24 22.77 19.70
CA GLY A 63 12.44 21.50 20.38
C GLY A 63 11.13 20.97 20.95
N ASP A 64 10.33 20.33 20.11
CA ASP A 64 9.24 19.50 20.53
C ASP A 64 9.77 18.08 20.62
N THR A 65 9.69 17.53 21.82
CA THR A 65 10.07 16.16 22.19
C THR A 65 9.11 15.13 21.60
N HIS A 66 8.51 15.40 20.44
CA HIS A 66 7.83 14.37 19.67
C HIS A 66 8.90 13.51 19.00
N LYS A 67 9.11 12.29 19.54
CA LYS A 67 9.93 11.26 18.90
C LYS A 67 9.47 11.10 17.45
N VAL A 68 10.20 11.69 16.52
CA VAL A 68 9.99 11.55 15.08
C VAL A 68 10.03 10.05 14.79
N ARG A 69 8.88 9.45 14.50
CA ARG A 69 8.81 8.03 14.13
C ARG A 69 9.54 7.91 12.79
N HIS A 70 10.67 7.22 12.81
CA HIS A 70 11.47 7.03 11.60
C HIS A 70 10.63 6.22 10.60
N PHE A 71 10.56 6.68 9.36
CA PHE A 71 10.05 5.86 8.27
C PHE A 71 10.97 4.65 8.12
N VAL A 72 10.41 3.47 8.38
CA VAL A 72 11.03 2.16 8.21
C VAL A 72 10.21 1.41 7.16
N ASP A 73 10.87 0.96 6.12
CA ASP A 73 10.37 0.25 4.94
C ASP A 73 10.73 -1.25 4.97
N TYR A 74 11.74 -1.60 5.77
CA TYR A 74 12.21 -2.96 5.98
C TYR A 74 12.26 -3.29 7.47
N LYS A 75 11.69 -4.44 7.86
CA LYS A 75 11.78 -4.92 9.24
C LYS A 75 11.82 -6.43 9.32
N GLN A 76 12.70 -6.93 10.17
CA GLN A 76 12.69 -8.32 10.60
C GLN A 76 11.93 -8.44 11.92
N LEU A 77 11.05 -9.41 12.00
CA LEU A 77 10.37 -9.74 13.26
C LEU A 77 10.14 -11.24 13.42
N VAL A 78 9.97 -11.64 14.67
CA VAL A 78 9.55 -12.98 15.04
C VAL A 78 8.04 -12.96 15.22
N VAL A 79 7.33 -13.77 14.44
CA VAL A 79 5.88 -13.91 14.51
C VAL A 79 5.55 -15.26 15.10
N ARG A 80 4.71 -15.27 16.12
CA ARG A 80 4.28 -16.47 16.84
C ARG A 80 2.75 -16.56 16.88
N GLY A 81 2.21 -17.62 16.31
CA GLY A 81 0.82 -18.00 16.54
C GLY A 81 0.59 -18.37 18.01
N GLY A 82 -0.65 -18.21 18.47
CA GLY A 82 -1.04 -18.67 19.79
C GLY A 82 -0.95 -20.19 19.89
N ASN A 83 -0.56 -20.71 21.05
CA ASN A 83 -0.63 -22.15 21.31
C ASN A 83 -2.08 -22.59 21.50
N GLY A 84 -2.40 -23.81 21.11
CA GLY A 84 -3.67 -24.43 21.48
C GLY A 84 -3.74 -24.68 22.98
N GLY A 85 -4.94 -24.57 23.54
CA GLY A 85 -5.21 -24.97 24.92
C GLY A 85 -5.13 -26.49 25.08
N ASN A 86 -4.68 -26.96 26.23
CA ASN A 86 -4.62 -28.39 26.51
C ASN A 86 -6.01 -28.98 26.75
N GLY A 87 -6.23 -30.21 26.31
CA GLY A 87 -7.39 -31.01 26.71
C GLY A 87 -7.31 -31.37 28.19
N CYS A 88 -8.46 -31.35 28.87
CA CYS A 88 -8.54 -31.79 30.26
C CYS A 88 -8.75 -33.31 30.30
N MET A 89 -8.04 -33.98 31.21
CA MET A 89 -8.34 -35.35 31.61
C MET A 89 -9.02 -35.28 32.97
N SER A 90 -10.31 -35.57 33.02
CA SER A 90 -11.07 -35.58 34.26
C SER A 90 -12.19 -36.59 34.21
N PHE A 91 -12.63 -37.00 35.39
CA PHE A 91 -13.76 -37.88 35.57
C PHE A 91 -14.73 -37.20 36.53
N SER A 92 -16.01 -37.26 36.16
CA SER A 92 -17.09 -36.77 36.99
C SER A 92 -17.24 -37.67 38.21
N SER A 93 -17.45 -37.04 39.37
CA SER A 93 -17.86 -37.70 40.60
C SER A 93 -19.23 -37.21 41.01
N GLU A 94 -20.11 -38.15 41.29
CA GLU A 94 -21.47 -37.91 41.80
C GLU A 94 -21.57 -38.49 43.20
N PRO A 95 -22.49 -37.99 44.07
CA PRO A 95 -22.77 -38.64 45.34
C PRO A 95 -23.05 -40.14 45.12
N CYS A 96 -22.33 -41.00 45.84
CA CYS A 96 -22.38 -42.47 45.73
C CYS A 96 -21.80 -43.08 44.43
N LYS A 97 -21.19 -42.30 43.53
CA LYS A 97 -20.52 -42.79 42.32
C LYS A 97 -19.22 -42.04 42.05
N GLU A 98 -18.10 -42.62 42.50
CA GLU A 98 -16.77 -42.02 42.38
C GLU A 98 -16.31 -41.83 40.93
N TRP A 99 -16.74 -42.70 40.02
CA TRP A 99 -16.40 -42.66 38.59
C TRP A 99 -17.68 -42.65 37.74
N ALA A 100 -18.28 -41.47 37.58
CA ALA A 100 -19.52 -41.30 36.83
C ALA A 100 -19.31 -41.25 35.30
N GLY A 101 -18.06 -41.07 34.85
CA GLY A 101 -17.65 -41.09 33.44
C GLY A 101 -16.66 -39.96 33.12
N PRO A 102 -16.00 -39.99 31.94
CA PRO A 102 -15.04 -38.96 31.55
C PRO A 102 -15.76 -37.63 31.27
N ASP A 103 -15.30 -36.55 31.93
CA ASP A 103 -15.90 -35.22 31.86
C ASP A 103 -14.88 -34.13 31.50
N GLY A 104 -13.70 -34.50 30.99
CA GLY A 104 -12.69 -33.54 30.56
C GLY A 104 -13.03 -32.90 29.22
N GLY A 105 -13.15 -31.58 29.20
CA GLY A 105 -13.36 -30.79 27.98
C GLY A 105 -12.11 -30.63 27.13
N ASN A 106 -12.32 -30.42 25.82
CA ASN A 106 -11.29 -29.98 24.86
C ASN A 106 -10.74 -28.58 25.18
N GLY A 107 -9.48 -28.34 24.84
CA GLY A 107 -8.89 -26.99 24.81
C GLY A 107 -9.30 -26.20 23.57
N GLY A 108 -9.25 -24.88 23.68
CA GLY A 108 -9.54 -23.95 22.59
C GLY A 108 -8.35 -23.79 21.63
N ASN A 109 -8.62 -23.33 20.41
CA ASN A 109 -7.59 -23.04 19.42
C ASN A 109 -6.83 -21.76 19.77
N GLY A 110 -5.54 -21.72 19.44
CA GLY A 110 -4.71 -20.51 19.54
C GLY A 110 -5.00 -19.53 18.40
N GLY A 111 -4.75 -18.24 18.65
CA GLY A 111 -5.00 -17.18 17.69
C GLY A 111 -4.01 -17.20 16.53
N HIS A 112 -4.48 -16.85 15.33
CA HIS A 112 -3.61 -16.59 14.18
C HIS A 112 -3.00 -15.18 14.28
N VAL A 113 -1.82 -14.98 13.70
CA VAL A 113 -1.30 -13.63 13.41
C VAL A 113 -1.58 -13.31 11.95
N ILE A 114 -2.33 -12.24 11.74
CA ILE A 114 -2.84 -11.84 10.44
C ILE A 114 -2.37 -10.42 10.18
N PHE A 115 -1.76 -10.20 9.02
CA PHE A 115 -1.43 -8.86 8.55
C PHE A 115 -2.54 -8.37 7.62
N GLU A 116 -2.97 -7.14 7.82
CA GLU A 116 -4.05 -6.52 7.07
C GLU A 116 -3.56 -5.24 6.41
N ALA A 117 -3.85 -5.05 5.12
CA ALA A 117 -3.49 -3.83 4.42
C ALA A 117 -4.36 -2.65 4.85
N SER A 118 -3.72 -1.65 5.43
CA SER A 118 -4.36 -0.40 5.84
C SER A 118 -3.69 0.77 5.13
N THR A 119 -4.50 1.69 4.58
CA THR A 119 -4.01 2.96 4.02
C THR A 119 -3.55 3.93 5.10
N ASN A 120 -4.01 3.75 6.34
CA ASN A 120 -3.61 4.56 7.49
C ASN A 120 -2.16 4.28 7.92
N SER A 121 -1.65 3.09 7.61
CA SER A 121 -0.29 2.68 7.93
C SER A 121 0.62 2.89 6.73
N LYS A 122 1.59 3.81 6.83
CA LYS A 122 2.53 4.12 5.73
C LYS A 122 3.93 3.59 5.95
N SER A 123 4.25 3.16 7.16
CA SER A 123 5.58 2.68 7.54
C SER A 123 5.48 1.43 8.41
N LEU A 124 6.50 0.58 8.38
CA LEU A 124 6.64 -0.61 9.23
C LEU A 124 7.23 -0.29 10.63
N ALA A 125 7.37 0.99 10.98
CA ALA A 125 8.01 1.42 12.22
C ALA A 125 7.28 0.94 13.49
N HIS A 126 5.94 0.91 13.46
CA HIS A 126 5.08 0.52 14.59
C HIS A 126 5.09 -0.97 14.90
N LEU A 127 5.52 -1.82 13.96
CA LEU A 127 5.61 -3.26 14.17
C LEU A 127 6.58 -3.58 15.32
N LYS A 128 6.20 -4.48 16.22
CA LYS A 128 7.11 -4.90 17.30
C LYS A 128 8.11 -5.95 16.77
N PRO A 129 9.35 -6.02 17.29
CA PRO A 129 10.31 -7.05 16.89
C PRO A 129 9.83 -8.48 17.18
N VAL A 130 8.97 -8.64 18.18
CA VAL A 130 8.30 -9.91 18.51
C VAL A 130 6.81 -9.67 18.56
N VAL A 131 6.08 -10.48 17.82
CA VAL A 131 4.64 -10.45 17.70
C VAL A 131 4.10 -11.82 18.08
N LYS A 132 3.19 -11.87 19.05
CA LYS A 132 2.59 -13.12 19.52
C LYS A 132 1.07 -12.97 19.60
N ALA A 133 0.32 -13.89 19.01
CA ALA A 133 -1.12 -14.00 19.19
C ALA A 133 -1.49 -14.67 20.52
N GLU A 134 -2.75 -14.54 20.94
CA GLU A 134 -3.23 -15.10 22.20
C GLU A 134 -3.30 -16.63 22.15
N ASP A 135 -2.99 -17.27 23.29
CA ASP A 135 -3.05 -18.73 23.44
C ASP A 135 -4.50 -19.17 23.75
N GLY A 136 -4.90 -20.33 23.22
CA GLY A 136 -6.20 -20.92 23.49
C GLY A 136 -6.34 -21.36 24.95
N ILE A 137 -7.55 -21.26 25.51
CA ILE A 137 -7.79 -21.62 26.90
C ILE A 137 -7.83 -23.15 27.04
N ARG A 138 -7.25 -23.70 28.10
CA ARG A 138 -7.35 -25.14 28.39
C ARG A 138 -8.80 -25.58 28.65
N GLY A 139 -9.11 -26.81 28.31
CA GLY A 139 -10.36 -27.45 28.72
C GLY A 139 -10.45 -27.57 30.25
N ARG A 140 -11.67 -27.67 30.76
CA ARG A 140 -11.96 -27.86 32.19
C ARG A 140 -12.82 -29.11 32.40
N THR A 141 -13.07 -29.42 33.67
CA THR A 141 -14.00 -30.49 34.08
C THR A 141 -15.44 -30.14 33.67
N LYS A 142 -16.38 -31.08 33.85
CA LYS A 142 -17.80 -30.92 33.49
C LYS A 142 -18.03 -30.63 32.01
N ILE A 143 -17.22 -31.25 31.14
CA ILE A 143 -17.28 -31.14 29.67
C ILE A 143 -17.10 -29.68 29.20
N CYS A 144 -16.47 -28.84 30.03
CA CYS A 144 -16.30 -27.43 29.73
C CYS A 144 -15.14 -27.23 28.76
N HIS A 145 -15.47 -26.88 27.51
CA HIS A 145 -14.50 -26.57 26.47
C HIS A 145 -13.83 -25.21 26.70
N GLY A 146 -12.53 -25.14 26.39
CA GLY A 146 -11.77 -23.89 26.44
C GLY A 146 -12.17 -22.92 25.33
N LYS A 147 -12.22 -21.62 25.63
CA LYS A 147 -12.46 -20.56 24.64
C LYS A 147 -11.34 -20.54 23.60
N ASN A 148 -11.70 -20.37 22.34
CA ASN A 148 -10.75 -20.05 21.27
C ASN A 148 -10.17 -18.65 21.50
N ALA A 149 -8.88 -18.51 21.23
CA ALA A 149 -8.20 -17.23 21.29
C ALA A 149 -8.58 -16.32 20.11
N GLU A 150 -8.55 -15.01 20.36
CA GLU A 150 -8.81 -14.00 19.35
C GLU A 150 -7.60 -13.87 18.41
N HIS A 151 -7.87 -13.60 17.14
CA HIS A 151 -6.80 -13.42 16.14
C HIS A 151 -6.15 -12.06 16.31
N LEU A 152 -4.83 -12.01 16.12
CA LEU A 152 -4.08 -10.77 16.17
C LEU A 152 -4.00 -10.17 14.77
N TYR A 153 -4.78 -9.12 14.54
CA TYR A 153 -4.71 -8.31 13.32
C TYR A 153 -3.66 -7.22 13.50
N ILE A 154 -2.77 -7.10 12.52
CA ILE A 154 -1.75 -6.06 12.48
C ILE A 154 -1.84 -5.32 11.15
N GLU A 155 -2.13 -4.04 11.25
CA GLU A 155 -2.16 -3.14 10.11
C GLU A 155 -0.76 -2.95 9.53
N VAL A 156 -0.61 -3.23 8.24
CA VAL A 156 0.59 -2.97 7.46
C VAL A 156 0.24 -2.12 6.23
N PRO A 157 1.21 -1.35 5.69
CA PRO A 157 0.96 -0.56 4.50
C PRO A 157 0.64 -1.43 3.28
N VAL A 158 -0.12 -0.87 2.34
CA VAL A 158 -0.39 -1.48 1.04
C VAL A 158 0.91 -1.68 0.26
N GLY A 159 1.07 -2.82 -0.42
CA GLY A 159 2.29 -3.19 -1.12
C GLY A 159 3.34 -3.85 -0.23
N THR A 160 2.95 -4.38 0.94
CA THR A 160 3.86 -5.11 1.84
C THR A 160 4.10 -6.54 1.34
N ILE A 161 5.37 -6.94 1.24
CA ILE A 161 5.82 -8.28 0.89
C ILE A 161 6.36 -8.95 2.16
N ILE A 162 5.92 -10.17 2.43
CA ILE A 162 6.29 -10.94 3.62
C ILE A 162 7.06 -12.17 3.17
N LYS A 163 8.33 -12.25 3.58
CA LYS A 163 9.23 -13.36 3.25
C LYS A 163 9.69 -14.08 4.51
N THR A 164 9.93 -15.37 4.42
CA THR A 164 10.64 -16.11 5.47
C THR A 164 12.11 -15.70 5.49
N GLU A 165 12.81 -16.01 6.58
CA GLU A 165 14.26 -15.84 6.67
C GLU A 165 15.01 -16.52 5.51
N GLY A 166 14.52 -17.69 5.06
CA GLY A 166 15.03 -18.48 3.94
C GLY A 166 14.68 -17.97 2.54
N GLY A 167 14.00 -16.83 2.43
CA GLY A 167 13.70 -16.18 1.15
C GLY A 167 12.47 -16.71 0.41
N THR A 168 11.68 -17.59 1.03
CA THR A 168 10.39 -18.03 0.50
C THR A 168 9.33 -16.96 0.76
N ASP A 169 8.58 -16.59 -0.28
CA ASP A 169 7.51 -15.60 -0.17
C ASP A 169 6.29 -16.27 0.50
N ILE A 170 5.89 -15.74 1.66
CA ILE A 170 4.70 -16.21 2.40
C ILE A 170 3.45 -15.62 1.76
N GLY A 171 3.54 -14.36 1.34
CA GLY A 171 2.46 -13.64 0.68
C GLY A 171 2.81 -12.17 0.47
N SER A 172 2.08 -11.54 -0.42
CA SER A 172 2.10 -10.10 -0.66
C SER A 172 0.70 -9.53 -0.46
N ILE A 173 0.65 -8.33 0.10
CA ILE A 173 -0.58 -7.60 0.37
C ILE A 173 -0.60 -6.41 -0.57
N GLU A 174 -1.42 -6.46 -1.62
CA GLU A 174 -1.35 -5.52 -2.74
C GLU A 174 -2.48 -4.49 -2.74
N LYS A 175 -3.65 -4.82 -2.20
CA LYS A 175 -4.83 -3.95 -2.13
C LYS A 175 -5.22 -3.65 -0.69
N HIS A 176 -5.93 -2.54 -0.50
CA HIS A 176 -6.51 -2.22 0.80
C HIS A 176 -7.52 -3.30 1.24
N GLY A 177 -7.46 -3.73 2.49
CA GLY A 177 -8.30 -4.80 3.02
C GLY A 177 -7.80 -6.22 2.71
N ASP A 178 -6.73 -6.37 1.93
CA ASP A 178 -6.09 -7.68 1.76
C ASP A 178 -5.56 -8.18 3.11
N VAL A 179 -5.78 -9.47 3.38
CA VAL A 179 -5.34 -10.13 4.61
C VAL A 179 -4.39 -11.28 4.28
N CYS A 180 -3.30 -11.37 5.04
CA CYS A 180 -2.32 -12.45 4.93
C CYS A 180 -2.09 -13.10 6.29
N VAL A 181 -2.33 -14.40 6.41
CA VAL A 181 -2.03 -15.17 7.62
C VAL A 181 -0.54 -15.49 7.65
N VAL A 182 0.19 -14.79 8.52
CA VAL A 182 1.65 -14.92 8.60
C VAL A 182 2.06 -16.10 9.47
N ALA A 183 1.38 -16.31 10.60
CA ALA A 183 1.63 -17.43 11.48
C ALA A 183 0.32 -18.05 11.97
N ARG A 184 0.20 -19.38 11.84
CA ARG A 184 -0.99 -20.10 12.28
C ARG A 184 -0.94 -20.39 13.78
N GLY A 185 -2.06 -20.19 14.49
CA GLY A 185 -2.25 -20.67 15.84
C GLY A 185 -2.36 -22.20 15.88
N GLY A 186 -2.01 -22.78 17.02
CA GLY A 186 -2.08 -24.21 17.28
C GLY A 186 -3.50 -24.68 17.54
N ALA A 187 -3.81 -25.90 17.10
CA ALA A 187 -5.06 -26.57 17.40
C ALA A 187 -5.19 -26.90 18.89
N GLY A 188 -6.40 -26.75 19.44
CA GLY A 188 -6.72 -27.13 20.81
C GLY A 188 -6.66 -28.65 21.01
N GLY A 189 -6.10 -29.07 22.14
CA GLY A 189 -5.96 -30.48 22.51
C GLY A 189 -7.31 -31.10 22.90
N LYS A 190 -7.51 -32.36 22.54
CA LYS A 190 -8.71 -33.12 22.88
C LYS A 190 -8.71 -33.56 24.34
N GLY A 191 -9.82 -33.33 25.03
CA GLY A 191 -10.05 -33.84 26.39
C GLY A 191 -10.36 -35.33 26.39
N ASN A 192 -10.36 -35.96 27.55
CA ASN A 192 -10.60 -37.40 27.62
C ASN A 192 -12.00 -37.82 27.17
N HIS A 193 -12.99 -36.95 27.33
CA HIS A 193 -14.34 -37.18 26.83
C HIS A 193 -14.39 -37.43 25.30
N PHE A 194 -13.51 -36.78 24.53
CA PHE A 194 -13.44 -36.97 23.07
C PHE A 194 -13.03 -38.39 22.65
N PHE A 195 -12.31 -39.10 23.51
CA PHE A 195 -11.81 -40.46 23.24
C PHE A 195 -12.73 -41.57 23.74
N LEU A 196 -13.93 -41.22 24.21
CA LEU A 196 -14.91 -42.18 24.66
C LEU A 196 -15.33 -43.08 23.47
N SER A 197 -15.15 -44.38 23.60
CA SER A 197 -15.58 -45.37 22.60
C SER A 197 -16.34 -46.51 23.27
N ASN A 198 -16.98 -47.38 22.46
CA ASN A 198 -17.66 -48.56 22.99
C ASN A 198 -16.69 -49.53 23.68
N GLU A 199 -15.46 -49.62 23.17
CA GLU A 199 -14.38 -50.46 23.68
C GLU A 199 -13.69 -49.85 24.91
N ASN A 200 -13.60 -48.52 24.99
CA ASN A 200 -13.00 -47.80 26.11
C ASN A 200 -13.95 -46.73 26.67
N ARG A 201 -14.67 -47.11 27.74
CA ARG A 201 -15.64 -46.25 28.43
C ARG A 201 -15.02 -45.27 29.44
N ALA A 202 -13.75 -45.45 29.79
CA ALA A 202 -13.04 -44.62 30.76
C ALA A 202 -11.64 -44.23 30.23
N PRO A 203 -11.55 -43.49 29.11
CA PRO A 203 -10.27 -43.06 28.56
C PRO A 203 -9.53 -42.18 29.58
N ALA A 204 -8.35 -42.63 30.01
CA ALA A 204 -7.43 -41.86 30.84
C ALA A 204 -6.35 -41.19 29.98
N LYS A 205 -6.76 -40.58 28.86
CA LYS A 205 -5.86 -39.88 27.94
C LYS A 205 -6.43 -38.53 27.52
N GLY A 206 -5.57 -37.54 27.38
CA GLY A 206 -5.88 -36.21 26.87
C GLY A 206 -4.73 -35.71 26.01
N GLU A 207 -5.04 -34.95 24.98
CA GLU A 207 -4.04 -34.35 24.10
C GLU A 207 -3.65 -32.97 24.61
N LEU A 208 -2.36 -32.69 24.52
CA LEU A 208 -1.84 -31.34 24.69
C LEU A 208 -2.23 -30.50 23.47
N GLY A 209 -2.40 -29.19 23.68
CA GLY A 209 -2.61 -28.27 22.58
C GLY A 209 -1.38 -28.21 21.68
N ALA A 210 -1.60 -28.10 20.38
CA ALA A 210 -0.51 -27.95 19.43
C ALA A 210 0.18 -26.59 19.65
N LYS A 211 1.49 -26.55 19.44
CA LYS A 211 2.25 -25.30 19.48
C LYS A 211 1.86 -24.44 18.29
N GLY A 212 1.72 -23.13 18.52
CA GLY A 212 1.55 -22.17 17.44
C GLY A 212 2.79 -22.13 16.54
N GLN A 213 2.60 -21.77 15.29
CA GLN A 213 3.69 -21.63 14.33
C GLN A 213 4.57 -20.44 14.73
N GLU A 214 5.89 -20.66 14.78
CA GLU A 214 6.88 -19.61 15.01
C GLU A 214 7.72 -19.43 13.76
N LEU A 215 7.72 -18.21 13.21
CA LEU A 215 8.48 -17.85 12.02
C LEU A 215 9.25 -16.56 12.24
N ARG A 216 10.48 -16.53 11.72
CA ARG A 216 11.23 -15.30 11.50
C ARG A 216 10.90 -14.80 10.11
N VAL A 217 10.32 -13.61 10.03
CA VAL A 217 9.86 -13.02 8.77
C VAL A 217 10.56 -11.70 8.50
N LYS A 218 10.85 -11.47 7.22
CA LYS A 218 11.32 -10.21 6.66
C LYS A 218 10.11 -9.57 6.01
N VAL A 219 9.76 -8.38 6.48
CA VAL A 219 8.64 -7.60 5.96
C VAL A 219 9.24 -6.42 5.23
N GLU A 220 8.94 -6.33 3.95
CA GLU A 220 9.49 -5.32 3.06
C GLU A 220 8.35 -4.58 2.37
N LEU A 221 8.38 -3.26 2.38
CA LEU A 221 7.45 -2.45 1.60
C LEU A 221 7.94 -2.37 0.14
N ARG A 222 7.06 -2.70 -0.82
CA ARG A 222 7.39 -2.64 -2.26
C ARG A 222 7.60 -1.20 -2.74
N THR A 223 7.00 -0.21 -2.07
CA THR A 223 7.11 1.22 -2.41
C THR A 223 8.24 1.89 -1.61
N MET A 224 9.18 2.51 -2.32
CA MET A 224 10.33 3.22 -1.73
C MET A 224 10.04 4.69 -1.45
N ALA A 225 9.28 5.30 -2.34
CA ALA A 225 8.84 6.67 -2.31
C ALA A 225 7.62 6.79 -3.22
N HIS A 226 6.75 7.76 -2.96
CA HIS A 226 5.63 8.04 -3.84
C HIS A 226 6.10 8.80 -5.09
N ALA A 227 7.16 9.60 -4.97
CA ALA A 227 7.74 10.32 -6.10
C ALA A 227 9.26 10.17 -6.19
N GLY A 228 9.77 10.10 -7.42
CA GLY A 228 11.21 10.04 -7.71
C GLY A 228 11.70 11.28 -8.44
N LEU A 229 12.73 11.96 -7.93
CA LEU A 229 13.40 13.07 -8.62
C LEU A 229 14.43 12.53 -9.61
N ILE A 230 14.20 12.72 -10.90
CA ILE A 230 15.07 12.28 -12.00
C ILE A 230 15.68 13.49 -12.67
N GLY A 231 16.95 13.41 -13.07
CA GLY A 231 17.63 14.52 -13.74
C GLY A 231 19.13 14.26 -13.82
N PHE A 232 19.83 15.11 -14.57
CA PHE A 232 21.29 15.04 -14.67
C PHE A 232 22.00 15.33 -13.34
N PRO A 233 23.27 14.92 -13.18
CA PRO A 233 24.13 15.47 -12.15
C PRO A 233 24.07 17.01 -12.16
N ASN A 234 24.13 17.65 -10.99
CA ASN A 234 24.09 19.11 -10.83
C ASN A 234 22.80 19.85 -11.25
N ALA A 235 21.76 19.17 -11.73
CA ALA A 235 20.43 19.76 -11.94
C ALA A 235 19.77 20.28 -10.64
N GLY A 236 20.36 19.99 -9.48
CA GLY A 236 19.93 20.48 -8.18
C GLY A 236 18.90 19.59 -7.46
N LYS A 237 18.77 18.31 -7.84
CA LYS A 237 17.86 17.32 -7.22
C LYS A 237 17.98 17.25 -5.70
N SER A 238 19.20 17.05 -5.17
CA SER A 238 19.42 16.95 -3.73
C SER A 238 19.18 18.29 -3.01
N THR A 239 19.37 19.42 -3.69
CA THR A 239 19.04 20.76 -3.16
C THR A 239 17.54 20.94 -3.07
N LEU A 240 16.81 20.53 -4.12
CA LEU A 240 15.36 20.51 -4.15
C LEU A 240 14.78 19.61 -3.06
N LEU A 241 15.30 18.39 -2.91
CA LEU A 241 14.86 17.46 -1.86
C LEU A 241 15.00 18.07 -0.46
N ARG A 242 16.09 18.80 -0.20
CA ARG A 242 16.30 19.52 1.07
C ARG A 242 15.39 20.72 1.23
N ALA A 243 14.95 21.35 0.14
CA ALA A 243 14.05 22.49 0.17
C ALA A 243 12.60 22.07 0.48
N ILE A 244 12.17 20.92 -0.06
CA ILE A 244 10.81 20.38 0.15
C ILE A 244 10.66 19.58 1.45
N SER A 245 11.74 18.95 1.92
CA SER A 245 11.70 18.10 3.12
C SER A 245 11.81 18.93 4.40
N ARG A 246 10.89 18.72 5.36
CA ARG A 246 10.96 19.33 6.70
C ARG A 246 12.14 18.81 7.53
N ALA A 247 12.41 17.51 7.42
CA ALA A 247 13.54 16.86 8.06
C ALA A 247 14.77 16.88 7.15
N ARG A 248 15.98 16.82 7.72
CA ARG A 248 17.19 16.52 6.93
C ARG A 248 16.95 15.21 6.17
N PRO A 249 17.07 15.19 4.82
CA PRO A 249 16.91 13.97 4.05
C PRO A 249 17.77 12.86 4.64
N LYS A 250 17.16 11.72 4.92
CA LYS A 250 17.86 10.59 5.51
C LYS A 250 18.44 9.75 4.38
N VAL A 251 19.68 9.30 4.59
CA VAL A 251 20.31 8.31 3.73
C VAL A 251 19.65 6.98 4.05
N ALA A 252 18.90 6.44 3.11
CA ALA A 252 18.24 5.15 3.29
C ALA A 252 19.14 4.05 2.71
N ALA A 253 19.56 3.12 3.57
CA ALA A 253 20.41 2.00 3.20
C ALA A 253 19.52 0.82 2.79
N TYR A 254 19.39 0.58 1.50
CA TYR A 254 18.57 -0.51 0.99
C TYR A 254 19.44 -1.74 0.73
N PRO A 255 18.92 -2.95 1.03
CA PRO A 255 19.55 -4.17 0.55
C PRO A 255 19.68 -4.07 -0.99
N PHE A 256 20.85 -4.40 -1.54
CA PHE A 256 21.14 -4.43 -2.98
C PHE A 256 21.36 -3.08 -3.69
N THR A 257 21.44 -1.95 -2.96
CA THR A 257 21.93 -0.68 -3.53
C THR A 257 23.41 -0.49 -3.27
N THR A 258 24.17 -0.14 -4.32
CA THR A 258 25.53 0.40 -4.16
C THR A 258 25.52 1.88 -3.78
N LEU A 259 24.44 2.61 -4.08
CA LEU A 259 24.22 4.01 -3.72
C LEU A 259 22.94 4.15 -2.91
N ASN A 260 23.07 4.65 -1.68
CA ASN A 260 21.94 4.93 -0.81
C ASN A 260 21.21 6.20 -1.30
N PRO A 261 19.97 6.12 -1.82
CA PRO A 261 19.24 7.31 -2.24
C PRO A 261 18.82 8.11 -1.00
N HIS A 262 18.70 9.42 -1.20
CA HIS A 262 18.21 10.32 -0.16
C HIS A 262 16.70 10.37 -0.23
N VAL A 263 16.02 10.15 0.90
CA VAL A 263 14.56 10.27 0.98
C VAL A 263 14.18 11.47 1.84
N GLY A 264 13.31 12.30 1.30
CA GLY A 264 12.68 13.45 1.95
C GLY A 264 11.19 13.20 2.15
N ILE A 265 10.61 13.80 3.18
CA ILE A 265 9.19 13.68 3.49
C ILE A 265 8.55 15.07 3.36
N VAL A 266 7.50 15.15 2.54
CA VAL A 266 6.62 16.30 2.41
C VAL A 266 5.37 16.04 3.25
N GLU A 267 5.02 16.96 4.13
CA GLU A 267 3.83 16.86 4.99
C GLU A 267 2.76 17.84 4.53
N TYR A 268 1.51 17.39 4.52
CA TYR A 268 0.32 18.18 4.20
C TYR A 268 -0.53 18.44 5.44
N ASP A 269 -1.37 19.47 5.38
CA ASP A 269 -2.22 19.93 6.49
C ASP A 269 -3.31 18.94 6.92
N ASP A 270 -3.63 17.97 6.08
CA ASP A 270 -4.46 16.80 6.38
C ASP A 270 -3.67 15.64 7.02
N TYR A 271 -2.46 15.91 7.51
CA TYR A 271 -1.54 14.95 8.13
C TYR A 271 -0.95 13.90 7.19
N GLU A 272 -1.22 14.01 5.89
CA GLU A 272 -0.68 13.10 4.91
C GLU A 272 0.81 13.36 4.68
N GLN A 273 1.58 12.26 4.61
CA GLN A 273 3.01 12.30 4.35
C GLN A 273 3.31 11.68 2.98
N VAL A 274 3.98 12.44 2.13
CA VAL A 274 4.44 12.01 0.81
C VAL A 274 5.96 11.86 0.82
N ALA A 275 6.44 10.63 0.61
CA ALA A 275 7.86 10.34 0.49
C ALA A 275 8.35 10.67 -0.93
N VAL A 276 9.41 11.46 -1.02
CA VAL A 276 10.11 11.81 -2.27
C VAL A 276 11.53 11.30 -2.18
N ALA A 277 11.97 10.53 -3.18
CA ALA A 277 13.35 10.04 -3.26
C ALA A 277 14.15 10.85 -4.29
N ASP A 278 15.37 11.22 -3.93
CA ASP A 278 16.39 11.65 -4.90
C ASP A 278 17.02 10.42 -5.53
N ILE A 279 16.84 10.30 -6.84
CA ILE A 279 17.29 9.19 -7.66
C ILE A 279 18.66 9.64 -8.22
N PRO A 280 19.80 9.20 -7.64
CA PRO A 280 21.13 9.55 -8.12
C PRO A 280 21.32 9.37 -9.64
N GLY A 281 21.56 10.51 -10.29
CA GLY A 281 21.83 10.75 -11.71
C GLY A 281 21.84 9.54 -12.64
N LEU A 282 20.82 9.46 -13.50
CA LEU A 282 20.98 8.83 -14.81
C LEU A 282 22.13 9.56 -15.52
N ILE A 283 23.22 8.85 -15.77
CA ILE A 283 24.33 9.29 -16.61
C ILE A 283 24.12 8.69 -18.00
N ASN A 284 24.51 9.42 -19.05
CA ASN A 284 24.47 8.92 -20.43
C ASN A 284 25.09 7.51 -20.50
N GLY A 285 24.26 6.52 -20.83
CA GLY A 285 24.68 5.12 -20.91
C GLY A 285 24.45 4.29 -19.64
N ALA A 286 23.58 4.74 -18.72
CA ALA A 286 23.18 3.99 -17.53
C ALA A 286 22.57 2.62 -17.86
N HIS A 287 21.88 2.50 -19.01
CA HIS A 287 21.34 1.24 -19.53
C HIS A 287 22.42 0.22 -19.97
N GLN A 288 23.65 0.67 -20.26
CA GLN A 288 24.75 -0.18 -20.76
C GLN A 288 25.60 -0.80 -19.64
N ASN A 289 25.10 -0.84 -18.40
CA ASN A 289 25.80 -1.42 -17.24
C ASN A 289 27.20 -0.84 -16.96
N ARG A 290 27.49 0.41 -17.34
CA ARG A 290 28.71 1.12 -16.90
C ARG A 290 28.64 1.60 -15.44
N GLY A 291 28.30 0.68 -14.54
CA GLY A 291 28.56 0.78 -13.11
C GLY A 291 27.37 0.76 -12.17
N LEU A 292 26.15 1.11 -12.60
CA LEU A 292 25.03 1.38 -11.66
C LEU A 292 23.60 1.00 -12.15
N GLY A 293 23.42 0.62 -13.42
CA GLY A 293 22.13 0.68 -14.14
C GLY A 293 20.97 -0.15 -13.58
N HIS A 294 21.10 -1.48 -13.55
CA HIS A 294 19.93 -2.35 -13.32
C HIS A 294 19.38 -2.31 -11.89
N SER A 295 20.24 -2.33 -10.88
CA SER A 295 19.80 -2.28 -9.47
C SER A 295 19.16 -0.94 -9.13
N PHE A 296 19.66 0.15 -9.71
CA PHE A 296 19.17 1.50 -9.45
C PHE A 296 17.82 1.79 -10.12
N LEU A 297 17.68 1.43 -11.39
CA LEU A 297 16.42 1.62 -12.14
C LEU A 297 15.26 0.80 -11.55
N ARG A 298 15.55 -0.30 -10.83
CA ARG A 298 14.57 -1.03 -10.01
C ARG A 298 13.91 -0.15 -8.93
N HIS A 299 14.57 0.92 -8.49
CA HIS A 299 14.05 1.87 -7.50
C HIS A 299 13.05 2.85 -8.15
N ILE A 300 13.30 3.24 -9.40
CA ILE A 300 12.38 4.06 -10.19
C ILE A 300 11.05 3.32 -10.40
N ARG A 301 11.10 2.01 -10.66
CA ARG A 301 9.90 1.16 -10.77
C ARG A 301 8.98 1.23 -9.55
N ARG A 302 9.53 1.56 -8.38
CA ARG A 302 8.81 1.62 -7.10
C ARG A 302 8.21 2.99 -6.78
N CYS A 303 8.43 3.99 -7.64
CA CYS A 303 7.84 5.32 -7.52
C CYS A 303 6.51 5.41 -8.26
N ALA A 304 5.48 5.94 -7.61
CA ALA A 304 4.17 6.14 -8.22
C ALA A 304 4.20 7.21 -9.33
N CYS A 305 4.96 8.28 -9.11
CA CYS A 305 5.15 9.35 -10.08
C CYS A 305 6.63 9.77 -10.20
N LEU A 306 6.97 10.39 -11.34
CA LEU A 306 8.33 10.82 -11.66
C LEU A 306 8.40 12.34 -11.80
N LEU A 307 9.43 12.95 -11.22
CA LEU A 307 9.65 14.39 -11.25
C LEU A 307 10.94 14.67 -12.01
N TYR A 308 10.83 15.16 -13.24
CA TYR A 308 11.98 15.49 -14.08
C TYR A 308 12.54 16.87 -13.68
N VAL A 309 13.75 16.90 -13.12
CA VAL A 309 14.46 18.12 -12.73
C VAL A 309 15.43 18.49 -13.85
N LEU A 310 15.11 19.58 -14.54
CA LEU A 310 15.89 20.17 -15.61
C LEU A 310 16.62 21.41 -15.11
N ASP A 311 17.81 21.65 -15.66
CA ASP A 311 18.63 22.79 -15.32
C ASP A 311 18.36 23.95 -16.30
N LEU A 312 17.76 25.05 -15.85
CA LEU A 312 17.44 26.20 -16.71
C LEU A 312 18.67 27.06 -17.04
N SER A 313 19.83 26.83 -16.41
CA SER A 313 21.06 27.55 -16.75
C SER A 313 21.77 27.01 -17.99
N VAL A 314 21.21 25.98 -18.64
CA VAL A 314 21.76 25.36 -19.85
C VAL A 314 20.91 25.83 -21.03
N ASP A 315 21.53 26.00 -22.20
CA ASP A 315 20.86 26.53 -23.40
C ASP A 315 19.72 25.64 -23.90
N GLU A 316 19.87 24.30 -23.81
CA GLU A 316 18.90 23.34 -24.37
C GLU A 316 18.37 22.33 -23.34
N PRO A 317 17.53 22.71 -22.36
CA PRO A 317 17.01 21.77 -21.37
C PRO A 317 16.03 20.72 -21.95
N TRP A 318 15.46 20.95 -23.13
CA TRP A 318 14.59 19.98 -23.81
C TRP A 318 15.35 18.74 -24.29
N THR A 319 16.63 18.86 -24.67
CA THR A 319 17.45 17.70 -25.05
C THR A 319 17.68 16.81 -23.83
N GLN A 320 17.98 17.42 -22.68
CA GLN A 320 18.10 16.70 -21.41
C GLN A 320 16.84 15.90 -21.07
N LEU A 321 15.65 16.46 -21.28
CA LEU A 321 14.40 15.75 -21.02
C LEU A 321 14.24 14.54 -21.96
N ASN A 322 14.54 14.71 -23.24
CA ASN A 322 14.44 13.65 -24.23
C ASN A 322 15.44 12.52 -23.93
N ASP A 323 16.66 12.86 -23.54
CA ASP A 323 17.68 11.90 -23.13
C ASP A 323 17.22 11.09 -21.92
N LEU A 324 16.71 11.75 -20.87
CA LEU A 324 16.19 11.08 -19.67
C LEU A 324 15.01 10.16 -20.01
N LYS A 325 14.08 10.60 -20.86
CA LYS A 325 12.95 9.77 -21.31
C LYS A 325 13.43 8.56 -22.12
N PHE A 326 14.37 8.78 -23.03
CA PHE A 326 14.96 7.71 -23.84
C PHE A 326 15.62 6.66 -22.94
N GLU A 327 16.43 7.07 -21.96
CA GLU A 327 17.09 6.14 -21.04
C GLU A 327 16.11 5.34 -20.18
N LEU A 328 15.02 5.94 -19.73
CA LEU A 328 13.96 5.22 -18.99
C LEU A 328 13.27 4.19 -19.88
N GLU A 329 13.00 4.52 -21.14
CA GLU A 329 12.35 3.62 -22.10
C GLU A 329 13.27 2.46 -22.52
N GLN A 330 14.58 2.72 -22.65
CA GLN A 330 15.58 1.67 -22.91
C GLN A 330 15.69 0.67 -21.75
N TYR A 331 15.32 1.07 -20.53
CA TYR A 331 15.30 0.15 -19.39
C TYR A 331 14.01 -0.66 -19.29
N GLU A 332 12.87 -0.01 -19.46
CA GLU A 332 11.57 -0.64 -19.43
C GLU A 332 10.58 0.18 -20.26
N GLU A 333 9.98 -0.50 -21.24
CA GLU A 333 8.97 0.10 -22.09
C GLU A 333 7.78 0.60 -21.24
N GLY A 334 7.39 1.85 -21.44
CA GLY A 334 6.31 2.51 -20.72
C GLY A 334 6.70 3.18 -19.40
N LEU A 335 7.95 3.08 -18.92
CA LEU A 335 8.37 3.75 -17.68
C LEU A 335 8.33 5.28 -17.80
N SER A 336 8.62 5.81 -19.00
CA SER A 336 8.54 7.23 -19.32
C SER A 336 7.10 7.78 -19.31
N LYS A 337 6.10 6.92 -19.50
CA LYS A 337 4.66 7.26 -19.58
C LYS A 337 3.98 7.36 -18.22
N ARG A 338 4.67 7.01 -17.13
CA ARG A 338 4.15 7.17 -15.77
C ARG A 338 3.73 8.62 -15.50
N PRO A 339 2.81 8.85 -14.55
CA PRO A 339 2.48 10.21 -14.11
C PRO A 339 3.75 10.98 -13.79
N HIS A 340 3.95 12.11 -14.46
CA HIS A 340 5.18 12.88 -14.34
C HIS A 340 4.94 14.38 -14.39
N ALA A 341 5.85 15.12 -13.75
CA ALA A 341 5.90 16.57 -13.80
C ALA A 341 7.31 17.04 -14.17
N ILE A 342 7.39 18.19 -14.83
CA ILE A 342 8.65 18.80 -15.25
C ILE A 342 8.96 19.98 -14.35
N ILE A 343 10.18 20.03 -13.85
CA ILE A 343 10.67 21.01 -12.91
C ILE A 343 11.85 21.72 -13.57
N GLY A 344 11.66 22.99 -13.94
CA GLY A 344 12.76 23.86 -14.36
C GLY A 344 13.41 24.48 -13.13
N ASN A 345 14.57 24.00 -12.74
CA ASN A 345 15.30 24.49 -11.57
C ASN A 345 16.34 25.55 -11.97
N LYS A 346 16.83 26.31 -10.97
CA LYS A 346 17.78 27.43 -11.12
C LYS A 346 17.22 28.66 -11.84
N LEU A 347 15.96 29.00 -11.57
CA LEU A 347 15.34 30.26 -12.02
C LEU A 347 16.07 31.52 -11.52
N ASP A 348 16.98 31.40 -10.55
CA ASP A 348 17.81 32.49 -10.05
C ASP A 348 18.99 32.87 -10.98
N VAL A 349 19.25 32.11 -12.03
CA VAL A 349 20.35 32.37 -12.98
C VAL A 349 19.86 33.27 -14.11
N GLU A 350 20.71 34.21 -14.55
CA GLU A 350 20.42 35.09 -15.69
C GLU A 350 20.17 34.27 -16.97
N GLY A 351 19.23 34.72 -17.81
CA GLY A 351 18.80 34.00 -19.02
C GLY A 351 17.78 32.88 -18.78
N SER A 352 17.57 32.44 -17.54
CA SER A 352 16.66 31.32 -17.25
C SER A 352 15.18 31.57 -17.59
N GLU A 353 14.74 32.83 -17.62
CA GLU A 353 13.37 33.21 -18.01
C GLU A 353 13.11 32.99 -19.51
N GLU A 354 14.09 33.28 -20.36
CA GLU A 354 14.03 33.05 -21.81
C GLU A 354 14.00 31.55 -22.10
N THR A 355 14.92 30.80 -21.50
CA THR A 355 14.98 29.33 -21.59
C THR A 355 13.68 28.68 -21.10
N LEU A 356 13.07 29.21 -20.03
CA LEU A 356 11.78 28.72 -19.54
C LEU A 356 10.64 28.96 -20.53
N ALA A 357 10.63 30.11 -21.21
CA ALA A 357 9.63 30.42 -22.22
C ALA A 357 9.75 29.45 -23.41
N GLU A 358 10.97 29.19 -23.86
CA GLU A 358 11.23 28.19 -24.91
C GLU A 358 10.83 26.78 -24.49
N LEU A 359 11.17 26.38 -23.26
CA LEU A 359 10.81 25.08 -22.71
C LEU A 359 9.30 24.86 -22.68
N LYS A 360 8.53 25.87 -22.26
CA LYS A 360 7.06 25.85 -22.28
C LYS A 360 6.48 25.85 -23.68
N ALA A 361 7.12 26.52 -24.64
CA ALA A 361 6.66 26.53 -26.03
C ALA A 361 6.86 25.17 -26.71
N ARG A 362 7.90 24.42 -26.33
CA ARG A 362 8.23 23.12 -26.93
C ARG A 362 7.55 21.94 -26.24
N ILE A 363 7.03 22.10 -25.02
CA ILE A 363 6.51 21.01 -24.20
C ILE A 363 5.08 21.28 -23.75
N ASP A 364 4.17 20.38 -24.11
CA ASP A 364 2.73 20.45 -23.79
C ASP A 364 2.39 19.88 -22.39
N LEU A 365 3.35 19.92 -21.45
CA LEU A 365 3.22 19.37 -20.10
C LEU A 365 3.39 20.48 -19.06
N PRO A 366 2.82 20.34 -17.86
CA PRO A 366 2.98 21.34 -16.81
C PRO A 366 4.46 21.45 -16.39
N VAL A 367 5.06 22.60 -16.68
CA VAL A 367 6.42 22.96 -16.27
C VAL A 367 6.35 23.87 -15.04
N PHE A 368 6.93 23.39 -13.94
CA PHE A 368 7.07 24.14 -12.69
C PHE A 368 8.45 24.78 -12.62
N ALA A 369 8.50 26.10 -12.74
CA ALA A 369 9.74 26.87 -12.59
C ALA A 369 10.03 27.14 -11.12
N ILE A 370 11.22 26.77 -10.66
CA ILE A 370 11.62 26.90 -9.27
C ILE A 370 13.06 27.40 -9.12
N SER A 371 13.35 27.98 -7.95
CA SER A 371 14.72 28.07 -7.45
C SER A 371 14.80 27.28 -6.15
N ALA A 372 15.39 26.08 -6.21
CA ALA A 372 15.59 25.25 -5.02
C ALA A 372 16.48 25.94 -3.97
N LYS A 373 17.44 26.76 -4.42
CA LYS A 373 18.37 27.51 -3.57
C LYS A 373 17.66 28.60 -2.77
N HIS A 374 16.77 29.35 -3.42
CA HIS A 374 16.03 30.46 -2.81
C HIS A 374 14.63 30.07 -2.31
N ARG A 375 14.23 28.81 -2.52
CA ARG A 375 12.91 28.25 -2.19
C ARG A 375 11.76 28.99 -2.88
N LEU A 376 11.98 29.44 -4.11
CA LEU A 376 10.98 30.13 -4.93
C LEU A 376 10.25 29.12 -5.82
N GLY A 377 8.93 29.30 -6.00
CA GLY A 377 8.12 28.46 -6.90
C GLY A 377 7.84 27.03 -6.42
N ILE A 378 8.20 26.68 -5.18
CA ILE A 378 8.03 25.31 -4.66
C ILE A 378 6.56 24.98 -4.36
N GLU A 379 5.76 25.96 -3.94
CA GLU A 379 4.38 25.71 -3.48
C GLU A 379 3.48 25.08 -4.56
N PRO A 380 3.43 25.60 -5.80
CA PRO A 380 2.63 24.98 -6.88
C PRO A 380 3.08 23.56 -7.23
N LEU A 381 4.38 23.28 -7.11
CA LEU A 381 4.93 21.95 -7.34
C LEU A 381 4.43 20.95 -6.28
N LEU A 382 4.41 21.34 -5.01
CA LEU A 382 3.94 20.47 -3.93
C LEU A 382 2.43 20.20 -4.04
N ASP A 383 1.65 21.22 -4.38
CA ASP A 383 0.21 21.05 -4.58
C ASP A 383 -0.08 20.12 -5.77
N HIS A 384 0.72 20.19 -6.85
CA HIS A 384 0.61 19.26 -7.97
C HIS A 384 1.07 17.85 -7.62
N LEU A 385 2.17 17.73 -6.86
CA LEU A 385 2.65 16.45 -6.34
C LEU A 385 1.57 15.75 -5.51
N ARG A 386 0.81 16.51 -4.72
CA ARG A 386 -0.30 15.95 -3.95
C ARG A 386 -1.40 15.39 -4.84
N LYS A 387 -1.81 16.13 -5.88
CA LYS A 387 -2.81 15.65 -6.85
C LYS A 387 -2.37 14.37 -7.52
N MET A 388 -1.10 14.29 -7.94
CA MET A 388 -0.55 13.07 -8.54
C MET A 388 -0.56 11.88 -7.57
N TYR A 389 -0.25 12.14 -6.30
CA TYR A 389 -0.33 11.13 -5.24
C TYR A 389 -1.77 10.64 -5.04
N ASP A 390 -2.73 11.55 -4.90
CA ASP A 390 -4.13 11.20 -4.66
C ASP A 390 -4.74 10.43 -5.84
N MET A 391 -4.41 10.80 -7.08
CA MET A 391 -4.84 10.07 -8.28
C MET A 391 -4.31 8.63 -8.29
N HIS A 392 -3.04 8.43 -7.94
CA HIS A 392 -2.45 7.09 -7.90
C HIS A 392 -3.04 6.22 -6.79
N VAL A 393 -3.28 6.81 -5.61
CA VAL A 393 -3.96 6.11 -4.50
C VAL A 393 -5.41 5.80 -4.87
N GLY A 394 -6.09 6.72 -5.57
CA GLY A 394 -7.48 6.61 -6.03
C GLY A 394 -7.72 5.59 -7.15
N GLU A 395 -6.78 5.41 -8.08
CA GLU A 395 -6.86 4.40 -9.17
C GLU A 395 -6.61 2.96 -8.68
N SER A 396 -6.12 2.79 -7.47
CA SER A 396 -5.87 1.48 -6.86
C SER A 396 -7.13 0.87 -6.19
N PHE A 397 -8.29 1.52 -6.32
CA PHE A 397 -9.59 1.07 -5.80
C PHE A 397 -10.42 0.28 -6.81
#